data_AF-A0A6H5KX36-F1
#
_entry.id   AF-A0A6H5KX36-F1
#
_cell.length_a   1.000
_cell.length_b   1.000
_cell.length_c   1.000
_cell.angle_alpha   90.00
_cell.angle_beta   90.00
_cell.angle_gamma   90.00
#
_symmetry.space_group_name_H-M   'P 1'
#
loop_
_entity.id
_entity.type
_entity.pdbx_description
1 polymer ?
#
loop_
_entity_poly.entity_id
_entity_poly.type
_entity_poly.pdbx_seq_one_letter_code
_entity_poly.pdbx_strand_id
1 'polypeptide(L)'
;MTGRDTFRTGMQYEVVEDSGAWGLPLEEVTLAERFKAAGYSTHMTGKWHLGMYSDAHYPFARGFDTFLGYMGAVRGYSSHEDTPTFEGGEYSCYKDFGYGDKDGYINHITNTTRQGPSFVGNYSTTIITDRAIEVAKEHGEEPFFLYVAHQVSEKRILQTEKGALRTEWAVGS
;
A
#
# COMPACT_ATOMS: atom_id res chain seq x y z
N MET A 1 11.91 2.86 5.87
CA MET A 1 11.26 3.91 6.69
C MET A 1 12.12 4.46 7.83
N THR A 2 13.00 3.69 8.47
CA THR A 2 13.70 4.11 9.71
C THR A 2 15.11 4.66 9.50
N GLY A 3 15.72 4.43 8.33
CA GLY A 3 17.14 4.71 8.10
C GLY A 3 18.10 3.77 8.87
N ARG A 4 17.57 2.68 9.43
CA ARG A 4 18.33 1.66 10.17
C ARG A 4 18.27 0.33 9.45
N ASP A 5 19.34 -0.44 9.58
CA ASP A 5 19.46 -1.80 9.07
C ASP A 5 18.46 -2.75 9.77
N THR A 6 17.97 -3.77 9.05
CA THR A 6 16.93 -4.68 9.54
C THR A 6 17.38 -5.52 10.74
N PHE A 7 18.67 -5.81 10.90
CA PHE A 7 19.21 -6.46 12.09
C PHE A 7 19.11 -5.57 13.34
N ARG A 8 19.06 -4.24 13.17
CA ARG A 8 18.91 -3.30 14.28
C ARG A 8 17.46 -3.08 14.70
N THR A 9 16.51 -3.45 13.85
CA THR A 9 15.07 -3.33 14.09
C THR A 9 14.42 -4.68 14.39
N GLY A 10 15.17 -5.78 14.42
CA GLY A 10 14.62 -7.12 14.63
C GLY A 10 13.78 -7.65 13.45
N MET A 11 13.90 -7.05 12.27
CA MET A 11 13.10 -7.38 11.07
C MET A 11 13.93 -8.11 10.00
N GLN A 12 14.97 -8.85 10.39
CA GLN A 12 15.88 -9.53 9.46
C GLN A 12 15.36 -10.87 8.93
N TYR A 13 14.34 -11.45 9.58
CA TYR A 13 13.81 -12.77 9.23
C TYR A 13 12.45 -12.63 8.54
N GLU A 14 12.36 -13.15 7.32
CA GLU A 14 11.16 -13.15 6.48
C GLU A 14 10.53 -11.75 6.27
N VAL A 15 9.25 -11.70 5.89
CA VAL A 15 8.48 -10.47 5.67
C VAL A 15 7.30 -10.42 6.64
N VAL A 16 6.75 -9.23 6.86
CA VAL A 16 5.57 -9.07 7.71
C VAL A 16 4.35 -9.61 6.95
N GLU A 17 3.89 -10.79 7.32
CA GLU A 17 2.67 -11.39 6.78
C GLU A 17 1.43 -10.58 7.17
N ASP A 18 0.40 -10.66 6.33
CA ASP A 18 -0.85 -9.92 6.52
C ASP A 18 -1.55 -10.29 7.85
N SER A 19 -1.51 -11.56 8.25
CA SER A 19 -2.02 -12.07 9.53
C SER A 19 -0.99 -12.03 10.67
N GLY A 20 0.21 -11.53 10.40
CA GLY A 20 1.31 -11.49 11.36
C GLY A 20 0.98 -10.63 12.57
N ALA A 21 1.18 -11.17 13.77
CA ALA A 21 1.00 -10.45 15.03
C ALA A 21 2.17 -9.52 15.38
N TRP A 22 2.79 -8.91 14.36
CA TRP A 22 3.99 -8.08 14.48
C TRP A 22 4.09 -7.08 13.32
N GLY A 23 5.03 -6.14 13.43
CA GLY A 23 5.28 -5.12 12.43
C GLY A 23 6.56 -4.35 12.75
N LEU A 24 6.72 -3.18 12.12
CA LEU A 24 7.82 -2.29 12.46
C LEU A 24 7.73 -1.90 13.95
N PRO A 25 8.77 -2.12 14.78
CA PRO A 25 8.72 -1.80 16.20
C PRO A 25 8.28 -0.36 16.43
N LEU A 26 7.40 -0.15 17.42
CA LEU A 26 6.75 1.14 17.65
C LEU A 26 7.72 2.20 18.18
N GLU A 27 8.82 1.78 18.79
CA GLU A 27 9.91 2.64 19.23
C GLU A 27 10.77 3.18 18.08
N GLU A 28 10.67 2.61 16.88
CA GLU A 28 11.41 3.10 15.73
C GLU A 28 10.74 4.31 15.11
N VAL A 29 11.49 5.43 15.09
CA VAL A 29 11.06 6.68 14.47
C VAL A 29 11.16 6.58 12.96
N THR A 30 10.03 6.79 12.27
CA THR A 30 9.96 6.77 10.81
C THR A 30 10.42 8.10 10.20
N LEU A 31 10.78 8.04 8.93
CA LEU A 31 11.09 9.23 8.13
C LEU A 31 9.89 10.20 8.07
N ALA A 32 8.67 9.69 8.00
CA ALA A 32 7.46 10.50 8.00
C ALA A 32 7.30 11.27 9.32
N GLU A 33 7.53 10.62 10.46
CA GLU A 33 7.50 11.29 11.77
C GLU A 33 8.54 12.41 11.88
N ARG A 34 9.74 12.20 11.29
CA ARG A 34 10.79 13.24 11.24
C ARG A 34 10.38 14.43 10.38
N PHE A 35 9.80 14.18 9.20
CA PHE A 35 9.31 15.26 8.33
C PHE A 35 8.16 16.02 8.97
N LYS A 36 7.21 15.31 9.58
CA LYS A 36 6.10 15.91 10.32
C LYS A 36 6.59 16.80 11.46
N ALA A 37 7.57 16.34 12.25
CA ALA A 37 8.19 17.13 13.31
C ALA A 37 8.94 18.38 12.77
N ALA A 38 9.37 18.37 11.51
CA ALA A 38 9.99 19.50 10.83
C ALA A 38 8.98 20.44 10.15
N GLY A 39 7.67 20.22 10.31
CA GLY A 39 6.61 21.08 9.77
C GLY A 39 6.11 20.71 8.37
N TYR A 40 6.47 19.52 7.87
CA TYR A 40 5.98 19.05 6.57
C TYR A 40 4.59 18.43 6.72
N SER A 41 3.71 18.64 5.74
CA SER A 41 2.58 17.72 5.55
C SER A 41 3.10 16.39 4.99
N THR A 42 2.53 15.28 5.42
CA THR A 42 3.06 13.95 5.13
C THR A 42 2.02 13.07 4.48
N HIS A 43 2.35 12.52 3.32
CA HIS A 43 1.41 11.77 2.51
C HIS A 43 2.03 10.47 2.03
N MET A 44 1.22 9.42 1.98
CA MET A 44 1.62 8.14 1.44
C MET A 44 0.60 7.66 0.41
N THR A 45 1.10 7.11 -0.70
CA THR A 45 0.29 6.43 -1.70
C THR A 45 0.94 5.11 -2.10
N GLY A 46 0.20 4.01 -2.03
CA GLY A 46 0.65 2.65 -2.38
C GLY A 46 0.88 1.71 -1.20
N LYS A 47 1.85 0.81 -1.34
CA LYS A 47 2.10 -0.32 -0.44
C LYS A 47 2.74 0.09 0.88
N TRP A 48 2.18 -0.37 2.01
CA TRP A 48 2.77 -0.17 3.34
C TRP A 48 3.71 -1.30 3.77
N HIS A 49 3.18 -2.49 4.06
CA HIS A 49 3.91 -3.72 4.38
C HIS A 49 4.92 -3.61 5.53
N LEU A 50 4.58 -2.80 6.55
CA LEU A 50 5.32 -2.68 7.81
C LEU A 50 4.47 -3.07 9.03
N GLY A 51 3.44 -3.89 8.79
CA GLY A 51 2.51 -4.40 9.79
C GLY A 51 1.19 -3.66 9.84
N MET A 52 0.16 -4.43 10.15
CA MET A 52 -1.22 -3.95 10.33
C MET A 52 -1.89 -4.61 11.56
N TYR A 53 -1.09 -5.19 12.46
CA TYR A 53 -1.58 -5.92 13.63
C TYR A 53 -2.40 -5.05 14.61
N SER A 54 -2.07 -3.77 14.71
CA SER A 54 -2.80 -2.80 15.54
C SER A 54 -2.80 -1.44 14.87
N ASP A 55 -3.72 -0.55 15.28
CA ASP A 55 -3.81 0.82 14.74
C ASP A 55 -2.48 1.59 14.83
N ALA A 56 -1.68 1.33 15.88
CA ALA A 56 -0.34 1.90 16.04
C ALA A 56 0.65 1.55 14.91
N HIS A 57 0.41 0.47 14.16
CA HIS A 57 1.23 0.06 13.02
C HIS A 57 0.77 0.68 11.70
N TYR A 58 -0.40 1.32 11.65
CA TYR A 58 -0.91 1.92 10.43
C TYR A 58 -0.11 3.15 10.00
N PRO A 59 -0.03 3.46 8.70
CA PRO A 59 0.73 4.60 8.18
C PRO A 59 0.45 5.92 8.91
N PHE A 60 -0.82 6.18 9.26
CA PHE A 60 -1.21 7.42 9.92
C PHE A 60 -0.77 7.52 11.39
N ALA A 61 -0.61 6.38 12.07
CA ALA A 61 0.01 6.31 13.39
C ALA A 61 1.54 6.32 13.31
N ARG A 62 2.11 6.18 12.11
CA ARG A 62 3.56 6.13 11.82
C ARG A 62 4.06 7.35 11.07
N GLY A 63 3.38 8.48 11.26
CA GLY A 63 3.83 9.80 10.85
C GLY A 63 3.27 10.34 9.55
N PHE A 64 2.39 9.63 8.85
CA PHE A 64 1.69 10.15 7.67
C PHE A 64 0.36 10.84 8.06
N ASP A 65 0.04 11.99 7.48
CA ASP A 65 -1.26 12.65 7.67
C ASP A 65 -2.35 12.00 6.82
N THR A 66 -2.00 11.55 5.61
CA THR A 66 -2.92 10.84 4.71
C THR A 66 -2.26 9.62 4.08
N PHE A 67 -3.05 8.57 3.86
CA PHE A 67 -2.65 7.33 3.20
C PHE A 67 -3.69 6.93 2.16
N LEU A 68 -3.28 6.47 0.99
CA LEU A 68 -4.13 5.76 0.04
C LEU A 68 -3.37 4.55 -0.51
N GLY A 69 -3.87 3.34 -0.33
CA GLY A 69 -3.21 2.16 -0.85
C GLY A 69 -3.61 0.92 -0.08
N TYR A 70 -2.69 -0.02 0.08
CA TYR A 70 -2.93 -1.29 0.77
C TYR A 70 -1.84 -1.59 1.78
N MET A 71 -2.19 -2.35 2.81
CA MET A 71 -1.33 -2.60 3.96
C MET A 71 -0.43 -3.83 3.77
N GLY A 72 -0.95 -4.84 3.08
CA GLY A 72 -0.30 -6.15 2.96
C GLY A 72 0.79 -6.27 1.91
N ALA A 73 1.25 -7.51 1.71
CA ALA A 73 2.31 -7.82 0.75
C ALA A 73 1.83 -7.67 -0.70
N VAL A 74 0.79 -8.42 -1.07
CA VAL A 74 0.38 -8.60 -2.48
C VAL A 74 -1.12 -8.36 -2.62
N ARG A 75 -1.52 -7.68 -3.70
CA ARG A 75 -2.93 -7.52 -4.09
C ARG A 75 -3.08 -7.73 -5.60
N GLY A 76 -4.26 -8.03 -6.11
CA GLY A 76 -4.54 -7.98 -7.54
C GLY A 76 -4.54 -6.55 -8.04
N TYR A 77 -3.93 -6.27 -9.21
CA TYR A 77 -3.81 -4.90 -9.73
C TYR A 77 -5.15 -4.19 -9.99
N SER A 78 -6.21 -4.93 -10.32
CA SER A 78 -7.54 -4.36 -10.61
C SER A 78 -8.61 -4.79 -9.61
N SER A 79 -8.48 -5.96 -9.01
CA SER A 79 -9.40 -6.43 -7.96
C SER A 79 -9.08 -5.79 -6.60
N HIS A 80 -7.79 -5.48 -6.37
CA HIS A 80 -7.24 -5.06 -5.08
C HIS A 80 -7.49 -6.07 -3.95
N GLU A 81 -7.71 -7.33 -4.33
CA GLU A 81 -7.88 -8.47 -3.42
C GLU A 81 -6.59 -9.27 -3.37
N ASP A 82 -6.23 -9.82 -2.22
CA ASP A 82 -5.19 -10.84 -2.17
C ASP A 82 -5.65 -12.13 -2.88
N THR A 83 -4.69 -12.96 -3.27
CA THR A 83 -4.96 -14.33 -3.72
C THR A 83 -5.64 -15.09 -2.58
N PRO A 84 -6.75 -15.81 -2.84
CA PRO A 84 -7.42 -16.56 -1.79
C PRO A 84 -6.45 -17.55 -1.14
N THR A 85 -6.18 -17.39 0.15
CA THR A 85 -5.45 -18.39 0.93
C THR A 85 -6.46 -19.36 1.52
N PHE A 86 -6.17 -20.66 1.42
CA PHE A 86 -6.97 -21.70 2.05
C PHE A 86 -6.34 -22.04 3.41
N GLU A 87 -6.86 -21.44 4.47
CA GLU A 87 -6.49 -21.80 5.84
C GLU A 87 -7.73 -22.28 6.59
N GLY A 88 -7.63 -23.41 7.28
CA GLY A 88 -8.69 -23.90 8.16
C GLY A 88 -10.02 -24.28 7.48
N GLY A 89 -10.09 -24.37 6.15
CA GLY A 89 -11.34 -24.68 5.43
C GLY A 89 -12.06 -23.48 4.83
N GLU A 90 -11.55 -22.25 5.02
CA GLU A 90 -12.13 -21.03 4.48
C GLU A 90 -11.18 -20.34 3.50
N TYR A 91 -11.75 -19.72 2.46
CA TYR A 91 -11.03 -18.80 1.59
C TYR A 91 -11.07 -17.42 2.23
N SER A 92 -9.95 -16.96 2.78
CA SER A 92 -9.82 -15.57 3.20
C SER A 92 -9.23 -14.74 2.06
N CYS A 93 -9.84 -13.59 1.76
CA CYS A 93 -9.25 -12.57 0.91
C CYS A 93 -9.15 -11.29 1.72
N TYR A 94 -7.91 -10.83 1.97
CA TYR A 94 -7.70 -9.54 2.59
C TYR A 94 -8.01 -8.45 1.57
N LYS A 95 -8.94 -7.60 1.96
CA LYS A 95 -9.43 -6.46 1.20
C LYS A 95 -9.10 -5.27 2.04
N ASP A 96 -7.98 -4.64 1.76
CA ASP A 96 -7.44 -3.55 2.57
C ASP A 96 -7.00 -2.38 1.69
N PHE A 97 -7.41 -2.33 0.42
CA PHE A 97 -7.11 -1.19 -0.44
C PHE A 97 -8.08 -0.04 -0.14
N GLY A 98 -7.57 1.08 0.35
CA GLY A 98 -8.40 2.14 0.89
C GLY A 98 -7.64 3.39 1.29
N TYR A 99 -8.36 4.28 1.95
CA TYR A 99 -7.85 5.59 2.38
C TYR A 99 -7.73 5.64 3.90
N GLY A 100 -6.68 6.25 4.43
CA GLY A 100 -6.48 6.43 5.87
C GLY A 100 -6.07 7.85 6.22
N ASP A 101 -6.56 8.33 7.34
CA ASP A 101 -6.12 9.57 7.99
C ASP A 101 -6.20 9.41 9.52
N LYS A 102 -5.97 10.51 10.25
CA LYS A 102 -6.09 10.54 11.72
C LYS A 102 -7.47 10.14 12.27
N ASP A 103 -8.50 10.22 11.45
CA ASP A 103 -9.89 9.90 11.81
C ASP A 103 -10.24 8.44 11.51
N GLY A 104 -9.29 7.69 10.95
CA GLY A 104 -9.35 6.23 10.81
C GLY A 104 -9.01 5.74 9.41
N TYR A 105 -9.16 4.43 9.23
CA TYR A 105 -8.95 3.75 7.96
C TYR A 105 -10.30 3.41 7.29
N ILE A 106 -10.52 3.94 6.09
CA ILE A 106 -11.62 3.57 5.20
C ILE A 106 -11.23 2.31 4.46
N ASN A 107 -11.81 1.18 4.87
CA ASN A 107 -11.76 -0.06 4.12
C ASN A 107 -13.10 -0.28 3.40
N HIS A 108 -13.04 -0.59 2.10
CA HIS A 108 -14.22 -0.78 1.28
C HIS A 108 -15.07 -2.02 1.60
N ILE A 109 -14.60 -2.94 2.45
CA ILE A 109 -15.29 -4.25 2.60
C ILE A 109 -15.56 -4.67 4.05
N THR A 110 -15.03 -4.00 5.08
CA THR A 110 -15.42 -4.24 6.47
C THR A 110 -15.89 -2.96 7.14
N ASN A 111 -17.21 -2.90 7.38
CA ASN A 111 -18.02 -1.97 8.17
C ASN A 111 -17.34 -0.90 9.07
N THR A 112 -16.42 -0.10 8.52
CA THR A 112 -15.89 1.13 9.10
C THR A 112 -16.62 2.31 8.48
N THR A 113 -16.99 3.27 9.31
CA THR A 113 -18.04 4.30 9.20
C THR A 113 -17.95 5.31 8.05
N ARG A 114 -17.10 5.10 7.04
CA ARG A 114 -16.89 6.06 5.94
C ARG A 114 -16.64 5.29 4.65
N GLN A 115 -17.66 5.12 3.80
CA GLN A 115 -17.52 4.51 2.47
C GLN A 115 -16.88 5.51 1.51
N GLY A 116 -15.76 5.15 0.88
CA GLY A 116 -15.10 5.94 -0.18
C GLY A 116 -15.63 5.60 -1.59
N PRO A 117 -14.95 6.04 -2.67
CA PRO A 117 -15.19 5.56 -4.03
C PRO A 117 -14.60 4.15 -4.25
N SER A 118 -15.34 3.24 -4.87
CA SER A 118 -14.80 1.91 -5.20
C SER A 118 -13.65 2.02 -6.21
N PHE A 119 -12.53 1.37 -5.90
CA PHE A 119 -11.35 1.32 -6.76
C PHE A 119 -11.32 0.06 -7.66
N VAL A 120 -12.26 -0.87 -7.47
CA VAL A 120 -12.33 -2.12 -8.23
C VAL A 120 -12.50 -1.83 -9.72
N GLY A 121 -11.71 -2.52 -10.55
CA GLY A 121 -11.67 -2.34 -12.01
C GLY A 121 -10.64 -1.32 -12.48
N ASN A 122 -10.20 -0.40 -11.61
CA ASN A 122 -9.11 0.52 -11.92
C ASN A 122 -7.76 -0.10 -11.54
N TYR A 123 -6.73 0.15 -12.34
CA TYR A 123 -5.40 -0.37 -12.07
C TYR A 123 -4.76 0.36 -10.88
N SER A 124 -4.19 -0.39 -9.92
CA SER A 124 -3.58 0.15 -8.69
C SER A 124 -2.49 1.16 -9.00
N THR A 125 -1.68 0.92 -10.05
CA THR A 125 -0.66 1.87 -10.52
C THR A 125 -1.26 3.22 -10.90
N THR A 126 -2.40 3.23 -11.59
CA THR A 126 -3.12 4.47 -11.97
C THR A 126 -3.63 5.19 -10.74
N ILE A 127 -4.33 4.48 -9.84
CA ILE A 127 -4.86 5.07 -8.60
C ILE A 127 -3.74 5.68 -7.74
N ILE A 128 -2.63 4.95 -7.57
CA ILE A 128 -1.48 5.41 -6.78
C ILE A 128 -0.86 6.66 -7.40
N THR A 129 -0.73 6.68 -8.73
CA THR A 129 -0.16 7.80 -9.49
C THR A 129 -1.07 9.02 -9.43
N ASP A 130 -2.36 8.83 -9.67
CA ASP A 130 -3.35 9.90 -9.67
C ASP A 130 -3.40 10.56 -8.29
N ARG A 131 -3.39 9.75 -7.21
CA ARG A 131 -3.32 10.31 -5.85
C ARG A 131 -2.01 11.05 -5.57
N ALA A 132 -0.87 10.55 -6.06
CA ALA A 132 0.40 11.28 -5.94
C ALA A 132 0.31 12.66 -6.61
N ILE A 133 -0.29 12.72 -7.81
CA ILE A 133 -0.49 13.95 -8.56
C ILE A 133 -1.47 14.87 -7.84
N GLU A 134 -2.56 14.34 -7.28
CA GLU A 134 -3.51 15.11 -6.47
C GLU A 134 -2.82 15.76 -5.28
N VAL A 135 -2.06 15.00 -4.48
CA VAL A 135 -1.30 15.55 -3.34
C VAL A 135 -0.39 16.69 -3.78
N ALA A 136 0.34 16.51 -4.89
CA ALA A 136 1.24 17.54 -5.41
C ALA A 136 0.50 18.79 -5.94
N LYS A 137 -0.76 18.65 -6.40
CA LYS A 137 -1.58 19.76 -6.92
C LYS A 137 -2.37 20.49 -5.83
N GLU A 138 -2.84 19.76 -4.82
CA GLU A 138 -3.61 20.29 -3.68
C GLU A 138 -2.72 21.04 -2.69
N HIS A 139 -1.43 20.79 -2.75
CA HIS A 139 -0.45 21.37 -1.86
C HIS A 139 -0.19 22.87 -2.18
N GLY A 140 -0.02 23.67 -1.12
CA GLY A 140 0.18 25.12 -1.18
C GLY A 140 1.66 25.55 -1.23
N GLU A 141 2.06 26.51 -0.40
CA GLU A 141 3.47 26.97 -0.33
C GLU A 141 4.32 26.22 0.72
N GLU A 142 3.67 25.54 1.67
CA GLU A 142 4.35 24.81 2.75
C GLU A 142 5.22 23.67 2.22
N PRO A 143 6.12 23.03 2.97
CA PRO A 143 6.78 21.84 2.46
C PRO A 143 5.90 20.59 2.63
N PHE A 144 5.98 19.63 1.71
CA PHE A 144 5.35 18.30 1.88
C PHE A 144 6.33 17.16 1.62
N PHE A 145 6.09 16.04 2.29
CA PHE A 145 6.76 14.77 2.08
C PHE A 145 5.75 13.76 1.53
N LEU A 146 6.00 13.26 0.32
CA LEU A 146 5.17 12.26 -0.34
C LEU A 146 5.96 10.97 -0.55
N TYR A 147 5.49 9.88 0.04
CA TYR A 147 6.01 8.54 -0.17
C TYR A 147 5.13 7.77 -1.16
N VAL A 148 5.67 7.50 -2.35
CA VAL A 148 4.98 6.75 -3.43
C VAL A 148 5.56 5.35 -3.52
N ALA A 149 4.79 4.35 -3.10
CA ALA A 149 5.18 2.94 -3.09
C ALA A 149 4.34 2.14 -4.09
N HIS A 150 4.70 2.23 -5.37
CA HIS A 150 4.00 1.47 -6.43
C HIS A 150 4.07 -0.04 -6.19
N GLN A 151 3.02 -0.72 -6.61
CA GLN A 151 2.96 -2.18 -6.64
C GLN A 151 3.88 -2.83 -7.70
N VAL A 152 4.41 -2.06 -8.65
CA VAL A 152 4.93 -2.59 -9.92
C VAL A 152 6.10 -3.60 -9.71
N SER A 153 5.81 -4.84 -10.10
CA SER A 153 6.65 -6.05 -10.21
C SER A 153 6.99 -6.83 -8.93
N GLU A 154 6.02 -7.01 -8.03
CA GLU A 154 5.93 -8.24 -7.22
C GLU A 154 5.16 -9.33 -8.01
N LYS A 155 5.86 -10.01 -8.93
CA LYS A 155 5.50 -11.20 -9.75
C LYS A 155 4.14 -11.24 -10.53
N ARG A 156 4.28 -11.85 -11.73
CA ARG A 156 3.34 -12.09 -12.86
C ARG A 156 2.96 -10.84 -13.69
N ILE A 157 3.65 -10.71 -14.81
CA ILE A 157 3.35 -9.81 -15.92
C ILE A 157 1.99 -10.20 -16.52
N LEU A 158 0.97 -9.39 -16.29
CA LEU A 158 -0.14 -9.23 -17.22
C LEU A 158 -0.09 -7.78 -17.70
N GLN A 159 0.86 -7.54 -18.61
CA GLN A 159 0.84 -6.35 -19.45
C GLN A 159 -0.30 -6.59 -20.46
N THR A 160 -1.42 -5.87 -20.32
CA THR A 160 -2.42 -5.83 -21.39
C THR A 160 -1.88 -4.96 -22.51
N GLU A 161 -1.85 -5.50 -23.73
CA GLU A 161 -1.46 -4.81 -24.95
C GLU A 161 -2.31 -3.55 -25.18
N LYS A 162 -1.73 -2.38 -24.93
CA LYS A 162 -1.96 -1.21 -25.79
C LYS A 162 -0.65 -0.92 -26.51
N GLY A 163 -0.31 -1.82 -27.42
CA GLY A 163 0.91 -1.77 -28.22
C GLY A 163 1.05 -3.04 -29.03
N ALA A 164 0.34 -3.09 -30.16
CA ALA A 164 0.29 -4.24 -31.05
C ALA A 164 1.67 -4.69 -31.51
N LEU A 165 1.95 -5.99 -31.42
CA LEU A 165 2.68 -6.73 -32.45
C LEU A 165 2.14 -8.16 -32.53
N ARG A 166 1.38 -8.44 -33.60
CA ARG A 166 1.09 -9.81 -34.04
C ARG A 166 2.41 -10.51 -34.35
N THR A 167 2.54 -11.75 -33.91
CA THR A 167 3.41 -12.73 -34.56
C THR A 167 2.59 -13.97 -34.88
N GLU A 168 2.08 -14.02 -36.11
CA GLU A 168 1.90 -15.29 -36.83
C GLU A 168 3.29 -15.72 -37.31
N TRP A 169 3.70 -16.96 -37.04
CA TRP A 169 4.45 -17.85 -37.95
C TRP A 169 4.42 -19.29 -37.41
N ALA A 170 4.20 -20.23 -38.32
CA ALA A 170 3.98 -21.65 -38.13
C ALA A 170 5.27 -22.48 -38.08
N VAL A 171 5.27 -23.59 -37.32
CA VAL A 171 5.90 -24.90 -37.61
C VAL A 171 5.18 -25.90 -36.66
N GLY A 172 4.61 -27.05 -37.02
CA GLY A 172 4.92 -27.99 -38.07
C GLY A 172 5.61 -29.24 -37.48
N SER A 173 4.83 -30.17 -36.90
CA SER A 173 5.06 -31.63 -36.91
C SER A 173 3.89 -32.34 -36.23
#